data_AF-A0A2V3IJJ3-F1
#
_entry.id   AF-A0A2V3IJJ3-F1
#
_cell.length_a   1.000
_cell.length_b   1.000
_cell.length_c   1.000
_cell.angle_alpha   90.00
_cell.angle_beta   90.00
_cell.angle_gamma   90.00
#
_symmetry.space_group_name_H-M   'P 1'
#
loop_
_entity.id
_entity.type
_entity.pdbx_description
1 polymer ?
#
loop_
_entity_poly.entity_id
_entity_poly.type
_entity_poly.pdbx_seq_one_letter_code
_entity_poly.pdbx_strand_id
1 'polypeptide(L)'
;MHQPFPQPQQPTDLRTHPRVLIVCRRLVRKQKYVNFVGEYHISLLLQNNAVPIIVPRTVPTSNILAAYEPIHGILLIEGEDIADVHKPVSDPLSEECIAHIAKQHPSDTTPDQERDRIEFALVRHALAKNIPILAICRGAQILNVAAGGSLYADVETAVPNAVPHIDYHNYDRHRHGLHIHPETPLHDWFQRKSHISVNSYHHQGIHHLAPRFSSMAHSPDGLCEAFYDKSQYSPSTGRFRVGLQFHPERMQDEQRALQDLPPLYEYPGCTRPYEHFVKAASVFAAKKRRERFLRSRFRTISLARVLRLSLVTPSPASKRMYSNEDVKRIVWSGATVHGANFVFQLLNNTNTSVDSMNDSVHPNLYVDLITEQ
;
A
#
# COMPACT_ATOMS: atom_id res chain seq x y z
N MET A 1 23.18 26.64 -30.80
CA MET A 1 23.59 26.98 -29.42
C MET A 1 22.89 26.02 -28.49
N HIS A 2 23.60 25.05 -27.91
CA HIS A 2 23.02 24.11 -26.96
C HIS A 2 22.69 24.87 -25.66
N GLN A 3 21.43 24.83 -25.23
CA GLN A 3 21.10 25.26 -23.88
C GLN A 3 21.79 24.31 -22.89
N PRO A 4 22.50 24.82 -21.87
CA PRO A 4 23.12 23.96 -20.87
C PRO A 4 22.05 23.19 -20.10
N PHE A 5 22.33 21.92 -19.80
CA PHE A 5 21.52 21.11 -18.91
C PHE A 5 21.25 21.88 -17.61
N PRO A 6 20.02 21.86 -17.08
CA PRO A 6 19.73 22.49 -15.80
C PRO A 6 20.67 21.93 -14.73
N GLN A 7 21.34 22.82 -14.01
CA GLN A 7 22.21 22.47 -12.89
C GLN A 7 21.40 21.62 -11.88
N PRO A 8 21.97 20.51 -11.36
CA PRO A 8 21.29 19.72 -10.36
C PRO A 8 20.95 20.61 -9.16
N GLN A 9 19.66 20.67 -8.82
CA GLN A 9 19.19 21.34 -7.62
C GLN A 9 19.96 20.81 -6.41
N GLN A 10 20.30 21.68 -5.46
CA GLN A 10 20.96 21.30 -4.21
C GLN A 10 20.24 20.07 -3.61
N PRO A 11 20.98 19.08 -3.07
CA PRO A 11 20.38 17.86 -2.58
C PRO A 11 19.40 18.19 -1.44
N THR A 12 18.11 18.24 -1.76
CA THR A 12 17.03 18.05 -0.80
C THR A 12 17.38 16.82 0.02
N ASP A 13 17.29 16.88 1.35
CA ASP A 13 17.59 15.74 2.22
C ASP A 13 16.89 14.48 1.67
N LEU A 14 17.66 13.57 1.05
CA LEU A 14 17.14 12.41 0.33
C LEU A 14 16.31 11.50 1.24
N ARG A 15 16.48 11.62 2.57
CA ARG A 15 15.70 10.90 3.59
C ARG A 15 14.24 11.38 3.68
N THR A 16 13.87 12.44 2.98
CA THR A 16 12.52 13.01 3.00
C THR A 16 11.56 12.39 1.96
N HIS A 17 12.10 11.81 0.89
CA HIS A 17 11.30 11.26 -0.22
C HIS A 17 10.50 10.02 0.22
N PRO A 18 9.22 9.88 -0.17
CA PRO A 18 8.47 8.67 0.09
C PRO A 18 9.05 7.48 -0.70
N ARG A 19 8.97 6.29 -0.08
CA ARG A 19 9.35 5.00 -0.68
C ARG A 19 8.07 4.35 -1.19
N VAL A 20 7.99 4.18 -2.50
CA VAL A 20 6.82 3.59 -3.16
C VAL A 20 7.19 2.19 -3.63
N LEU A 21 6.52 1.18 -3.09
CA LEU A 21 6.72 -0.19 -3.53
C LEU A 21 5.98 -0.44 -4.85
N ILE A 22 6.63 -1.17 -5.75
CA ILE A 22 6.07 -1.60 -7.04
C ILE A 22 6.41 -3.08 -7.22
N VAL A 23 5.39 -3.94 -7.34
CA VAL A 23 5.63 -5.36 -7.61
C VAL A 23 5.96 -5.54 -9.09
N CYS A 24 7.03 -6.26 -9.39
CA CYS A 24 7.49 -6.44 -10.76
C CYS A 24 6.54 -7.32 -11.56
N ARG A 25 6.52 -7.06 -12.86
CA ARG A 25 6.15 -8.05 -13.87
C ARG A 25 7.31 -8.99 -14.15
N ARG A 26 7.02 -10.10 -14.83
CA ARG A 26 8.03 -11.08 -15.26
C ARG A 26 7.87 -11.37 -16.74
N LEU A 27 8.99 -11.43 -17.45
CA LEU A 27 9.07 -12.03 -18.78
C LEU A 27 10.17 -13.10 -18.84
N VAL A 28 10.10 -13.96 -19.86
CA VAL A 28 11.19 -14.91 -20.17
C VAL A 28 11.99 -14.35 -21.34
N ARG A 29 13.29 -14.12 -21.13
CA ARG A 29 14.23 -13.72 -22.18
C ARG A 29 15.44 -14.63 -22.16
N LYS A 30 15.74 -15.27 -23.30
CA LYS A 30 16.87 -16.21 -23.43
C LYS A 30 16.85 -17.29 -22.32
N GLN A 31 15.68 -17.90 -22.10
CA GLN A 31 15.46 -18.92 -21.05
C GLN A 31 15.76 -18.46 -19.61
N LYS A 32 15.70 -17.15 -19.35
CA LYS A 32 15.88 -16.56 -18.03
C LYS A 32 14.69 -15.69 -17.66
N TYR A 33 14.27 -15.80 -16.41
CA TYR A 33 13.26 -14.89 -15.86
C TYR A 33 13.87 -13.51 -15.64
N VAL A 34 13.20 -12.50 -16.19
CA VAL A 34 13.55 -11.09 -16.01
C VAL A 34 12.39 -10.41 -15.30
N ASN A 35 12.66 -9.82 -14.14
CA ASN A 35 11.71 -8.97 -13.44
C ASN A 35 11.84 -7.54 -13.97
N PHE A 36 10.72 -6.90 -14.28
CA PHE A 36 10.72 -5.54 -14.83
C PHE A 36 9.50 -4.73 -14.38
N VAL A 37 9.59 -3.41 -14.55
CA VAL A 37 8.51 -2.45 -14.37
C VAL A 37 8.58 -1.48 -15.55
N GLY A 38 7.44 -1.08 -16.11
CA GLY A 38 7.39 -0.11 -17.21
C GLY A 38 8.00 1.24 -16.81
N GLU A 39 8.78 1.84 -17.71
CA GLU A 39 9.53 3.06 -17.42
C GLU A 39 8.62 4.25 -17.08
N TYR A 40 7.47 4.39 -17.72
CA TYR A 40 6.57 5.54 -17.49
C TYR A 40 6.11 5.64 -16.03
N HIS A 41 5.82 4.51 -15.38
CA HIS A 41 5.51 4.48 -13.94
C HIS A 41 6.67 5.01 -13.10
N ILE A 42 7.89 4.55 -13.40
CA ILE A 42 9.12 4.94 -12.68
C ILE A 42 9.38 6.44 -12.88
N SER A 43 9.32 6.91 -14.12
CA SER A 43 9.53 8.30 -14.49
C SER A 43 8.52 9.23 -13.81
N LEU A 44 7.24 8.88 -13.80
CA LEU A 44 6.20 9.67 -13.12
C LEU A 44 6.39 9.74 -11.61
N LEU A 45 6.86 8.66 -10.97
CA LEU A 45 7.20 8.69 -9.54
C LEU A 45 8.40 9.60 -9.26
N LEU A 46 9.48 9.46 -10.03
CA LEU A 46 10.70 10.26 -9.87
C LEU A 46 10.45 11.75 -10.13
N GLN A 47 9.71 12.09 -11.18
CA GLN A 47 9.29 13.46 -11.49
C GLN A 47 8.50 14.11 -10.35
N ASN A 48 7.80 13.30 -9.55
CA ASN A 48 7.05 13.75 -8.39
C ASN A 48 7.81 13.62 -7.05
N ASN A 49 9.12 13.33 -7.09
CA ASN A 49 9.99 13.16 -5.93
C ASN A 49 9.62 11.95 -5.04
N ALA A 50 9.17 10.84 -5.63
CA ALA A 50 9.07 9.55 -4.96
C ALA A 50 10.21 8.61 -5.36
N VAL A 51 10.65 7.77 -4.43
CA VAL A 51 11.65 6.73 -4.69
C VAL A 51 10.93 5.40 -4.98
N PRO A 52 10.96 4.90 -6.23
CA PRO A 52 10.41 3.59 -6.57
C PRO A 52 11.28 2.48 -5.97
N ILE A 53 10.66 1.54 -5.27
CA ILE A 53 11.28 0.34 -4.72
C ILE A 53 10.66 -0.87 -5.44
N ILE A 54 11.44 -1.45 -6.34
CA ILE A 54 11.03 -2.57 -7.15
C ILE A 54 11.06 -3.85 -6.30
N VAL A 55 9.89 -4.48 -6.13
CA VAL A 55 9.69 -5.72 -5.35
C VAL A 55 9.68 -6.90 -6.32
N PRO A 56 10.74 -7.73 -6.34
CA PRO A 56 10.89 -8.82 -7.30
C PRO A 56 9.83 -9.88 -7.07
N ARG A 57 9.26 -10.40 -8.15
CA ARG A 57 8.28 -11.49 -8.09
C ARG A 57 9.00 -12.83 -8.01
N THR A 58 9.43 -13.20 -6.81
CA THR A 58 10.06 -14.51 -6.52
C THR A 58 9.35 -15.19 -5.35
N VAL A 59 9.39 -16.52 -5.29
CA VAL A 59 8.73 -17.30 -4.22
C VAL A 59 9.12 -16.79 -2.82
N PRO A 60 10.42 -16.55 -2.51
CA PRO A 60 10.81 -16.05 -1.19
C PRO A 60 10.33 -14.63 -0.87
N THR A 61 10.01 -13.80 -1.87
CA THR A 61 9.62 -12.40 -1.65
C THR A 61 8.41 -12.29 -0.73
N SER A 62 7.41 -13.15 -0.92
CA SER A 62 6.18 -13.18 -0.12
C SER A 62 6.45 -13.36 1.39
N ASN A 63 7.51 -14.09 1.74
CA ASN A 63 7.90 -14.40 3.11
C ASN A 63 8.66 -13.25 3.81
N ILE A 64 9.23 -12.33 3.03
CA ILE A 64 10.09 -11.24 3.55
C ILE A 64 9.51 -9.85 3.28
N LEU A 65 8.21 -9.74 3.00
CA LEU A 65 7.56 -8.45 2.73
C LEU A 65 7.79 -7.42 3.84
N ALA A 66 7.86 -7.84 5.09
CA ALA A 66 8.17 -6.98 6.23
C ALA A 66 9.55 -6.30 6.13
N ALA A 67 10.52 -6.90 5.42
CA ALA A 67 11.84 -6.34 5.22
C ALA A 67 11.86 -5.11 4.29
N TYR A 68 10.76 -4.85 3.55
CA TYR A 68 10.63 -3.67 2.72
C TYR A 68 10.23 -2.40 3.48
N GLU A 69 9.88 -2.51 4.77
CA GLU A 69 9.57 -1.36 5.61
C GLU A 69 10.76 -0.39 5.78
N PRO A 70 10.55 0.94 5.85
CA PRO A 70 9.26 1.61 5.82
C PRO A 70 8.63 1.69 4.41
N ILE A 71 7.33 1.41 4.33
CA ILE A 71 6.50 1.54 3.12
C ILE A 71 5.69 2.84 3.21
N HIS A 72 5.85 3.74 2.25
CA HIS A 72 5.15 5.04 2.25
C HIS A 72 4.03 5.15 1.22
N GLY A 73 4.05 4.28 0.22
CA GLY A 73 3.01 4.13 -0.79
C GLY A 73 3.17 2.81 -1.52
N ILE A 74 2.11 2.35 -2.16
CA ILE A 74 2.12 1.17 -3.04
C ILE A 74 1.55 1.58 -4.39
N LEU A 75 2.30 1.29 -5.45
CA LEU A 75 1.83 1.38 -6.82
C LEU A 75 1.64 -0.04 -7.35
N LEU A 76 0.39 -0.43 -7.60
CA LEU A 76 0.05 -1.67 -8.28
C LEU A 76 -0.08 -1.38 -9.76
N ILE A 77 0.67 -2.10 -10.58
CA ILE A 77 0.77 -1.88 -12.03
C ILE A 77 0.04 -2.98 -12.79
N GLU A 78 0.03 -2.86 -14.11
CA GLU A 78 -0.59 -3.81 -15.01
C GLU A 78 0.04 -5.20 -15.03
N GLY A 79 -0.64 -6.16 -15.64
CA GLY A 79 -0.12 -7.51 -15.86
C GLY A 79 -1.19 -8.47 -16.37
N GLU A 80 -0.90 -9.74 -16.15
CA GLU A 80 -1.68 -10.91 -16.54
C GLU A 80 -2.91 -11.09 -15.64
N ASP A 81 -3.76 -12.07 -15.92
CA ASP A 81 -4.98 -12.31 -15.14
C ASP A 81 -4.75 -12.58 -13.65
N ILE A 82 -5.77 -12.25 -12.85
CA ILE A 82 -5.83 -12.59 -11.43
C ILE A 82 -6.40 -13.99 -11.28
N ALA A 83 -5.72 -14.84 -10.52
CA ALA A 83 -6.14 -16.21 -10.30
C ALA A 83 -7.50 -16.29 -9.57
N ASP A 84 -8.35 -17.22 -9.98
CA ASP A 84 -9.72 -17.36 -9.47
C ASP A 84 -9.79 -17.65 -7.97
N VAL A 85 -8.75 -18.25 -7.37
CA VAL A 85 -8.66 -18.52 -5.92
C VAL A 85 -8.77 -17.28 -5.04
N HIS A 86 -8.65 -16.09 -5.64
CA HIS A 86 -8.76 -14.82 -4.94
C HIS A 86 -10.08 -14.11 -5.17
N LYS A 87 -10.90 -14.53 -6.13
CA LYS A 87 -12.19 -13.92 -6.45
C LYS A 87 -13.27 -14.45 -5.46
N PRO A 88 -14.20 -13.61 -4.98
CA PRO A 88 -15.39 -14.11 -4.28
C PRO A 88 -16.11 -15.09 -5.20
N VAL A 89 -16.68 -16.17 -4.64
CA VAL A 89 -17.37 -17.23 -5.40
C VAL A 89 -18.41 -16.61 -6.34
N SER A 90 -18.03 -16.41 -7.60
CA SER A 90 -18.94 -16.27 -8.72
C SER A 90 -19.35 -17.67 -9.17
N ASP A 91 -20.43 -17.77 -9.95
CA ASP A 91 -20.75 -19.04 -10.60
C ASP A 91 -19.49 -19.56 -11.35
N PRO A 92 -19.10 -20.82 -11.12
CA PRO A 92 -17.92 -21.38 -11.76
C PRO A 92 -18.15 -21.38 -13.27
N LEU A 93 -17.20 -20.82 -14.01
CA LEU A 93 -17.20 -20.89 -15.47
C LEU A 93 -17.11 -22.35 -15.91
N SER A 94 -17.81 -22.70 -16.99
CA SER A 94 -17.64 -24.02 -17.61
C SER A 94 -16.23 -24.15 -18.21
N GLU A 95 -15.73 -25.38 -18.32
CA GLU A 95 -14.44 -25.64 -18.99
C GLU A 95 -14.41 -25.10 -20.42
N GLU A 96 -15.54 -25.13 -21.11
CA GLU A 96 -15.70 -24.57 -22.46
C GLU A 96 -15.52 -23.05 -22.48
N CYS A 97 -16.12 -22.34 -21.51
CA CYS A 97 -15.93 -20.89 -21.37
C CYS A 97 -14.47 -20.55 -21.06
N ILE A 98 -13.83 -21.30 -20.16
CA ILE A 98 -12.40 -21.09 -19.82
C ILE A 98 -11.52 -21.31 -21.07
N ALA A 99 -11.76 -22.38 -21.82
CA ALA A 99 -11.02 -22.68 -23.05
C ALA A 99 -11.25 -21.61 -24.13
N HIS A 100 -12.47 -21.07 -24.23
CA HIS A 100 -12.81 -19.99 -25.15
C HIS A 100 -12.03 -18.70 -24.82
N ILE A 101 -12.07 -18.27 -23.55
CA ILE A 101 -11.34 -17.08 -23.08
C ILE A 101 -9.82 -17.28 -23.28
N ALA A 102 -9.27 -18.44 -22.94
CA ALA A 102 -7.86 -18.76 -23.13
C ALA A 102 -7.43 -18.69 -24.61
N LYS A 103 -8.32 -19.09 -25.53
CA LYS A 103 -8.06 -19.00 -26.97
C LYS A 103 -8.12 -17.56 -27.48
N GLN A 104 -9.01 -16.74 -26.92
CA GLN A 104 -9.19 -15.34 -27.30
C GLN A 104 -8.09 -14.43 -26.72
N HIS A 105 -7.61 -14.74 -25.51
CA HIS A 105 -6.60 -13.97 -24.77
C HIS A 105 -5.35 -14.82 -24.44
N PRO A 106 -4.61 -15.31 -25.46
CA PRO A 106 -3.54 -16.30 -25.27
C PRO A 106 -2.32 -15.77 -24.49
N SER A 107 -2.14 -14.45 -24.44
CA SER A 107 -1.01 -13.80 -23.77
C SER A 107 -1.29 -13.43 -22.31
N ASP A 108 -2.56 -13.39 -21.91
CA ASP A 108 -3.01 -12.72 -20.68
C ASP A 108 -3.66 -13.68 -19.67
N THR A 109 -4.22 -14.80 -20.14
CA THR A 109 -4.99 -15.76 -19.31
C THR A 109 -4.15 -16.61 -18.35
N THR A 110 -2.83 -16.63 -18.45
CA THR A 110 -2.00 -17.42 -17.52
C THR A 110 -1.84 -16.66 -16.20
N PRO A 111 -2.48 -17.08 -15.09
CA PRO A 111 -2.51 -16.27 -13.88
C PRO A 111 -1.15 -16.24 -13.20
N ASP A 112 -0.81 -15.08 -12.68
CA ASP A 112 0.42 -14.87 -11.94
C ASP A 112 0.22 -15.10 -10.43
N GLN A 113 0.23 -16.37 -10.01
CA GLN A 113 -0.04 -16.74 -8.60
C GLN A 113 0.97 -16.16 -7.59
N GLU A 114 2.25 -16.07 -7.93
CA GLU A 114 3.24 -15.51 -6.99
C GLU A 114 3.07 -14.00 -6.84
N ARG A 115 2.78 -13.31 -7.94
CA ARG A 115 2.48 -11.89 -7.92
C ARG A 115 1.19 -11.63 -7.16
N ASP A 116 0.15 -12.43 -7.38
CA ASP A 116 -1.10 -12.37 -6.61
C ASP A 116 -0.83 -12.46 -5.11
N ARG A 117 -0.09 -13.48 -4.66
CA ARG A 117 0.24 -13.63 -3.23
C ARG A 117 0.93 -12.40 -2.65
N ILE A 118 1.91 -11.86 -3.37
CA ILE A 118 2.67 -10.66 -2.97
C ILE A 118 1.75 -9.43 -2.92
N GLU A 119 1.00 -9.16 -4.00
CA GLU A 119 0.16 -7.97 -4.12
C GLU A 119 -1.04 -8.01 -3.16
N PHE A 120 -1.74 -9.14 -3.01
CA PHE A 120 -2.80 -9.28 -2.02
C PHE A 120 -2.29 -9.09 -0.58
N ALA A 121 -1.09 -9.60 -0.25
CA ALA A 121 -0.48 -9.37 1.05
C ALA A 121 -0.15 -7.88 1.27
N LEU A 122 0.44 -7.23 0.26
CA LEU A 122 0.77 -5.80 0.29
C LEU A 122 -0.48 -4.91 0.39
N VAL A 123 -1.53 -5.20 -0.37
CA VAL A 123 -2.78 -4.45 -0.32
C VAL A 123 -3.45 -4.60 1.04
N ARG A 124 -3.57 -5.82 1.57
CA ARG A 124 -4.15 -6.02 2.91
C ARG A 124 -3.37 -5.25 3.98
N HIS A 125 -2.03 -5.28 3.92
CA HIS A 125 -1.17 -4.50 4.81
C HIS A 125 -1.41 -3.00 4.65
N ALA A 126 -1.48 -2.49 3.42
CA ALA A 126 -1.72 -1.08 3.15
C ALA A 126 -3.11 -0.60 3.60
N LEU A 127 -4.14 -1.42 3.40
CA LEU A 127 -5.49 -1.15 3.89
C LEU A 127 -5.50 -1.08 5.42
N ALA A 128 -4.82 -2.01 6.11
CA ALA A 128 -4.74 -2.05 7.57
C ALA A 128 -3.93 -0.88 8.17
N LYS A 129 -2.89 -0.40 7.46
CA LYS A 129 -1.99 0.66 7.93
C LYS A 129 -2.30 2.05 7.38
N ASN A 130 -3.35 2.17 6.56
CA ASN A 130 -3.70 3.40 5.82
C ASN A 130 -2.56 3.92 4.93
N ILE A 131 -1.77 3.01 4.35
CA ILE A 131 -0.73 3.37 3.38
C ILE A 131 -1.44 3.79 2.07
N PRO A 132 -1.02 4.89 1.44
CA PRO A 132 -1.50 5.31 0.12
C PRO A 132 -1.35 4.21 -0.95
N ILE A 133 -2.37 4.04 -1.81
CA ILE A 133 -2.38 3.08 -2.91
C ILE A 133 -2.81 3.78 -4.21
N LEU A 134 -1.99 3.66 -5.26
CA LEU A 134 -2.40 3.89 -6.64
C LEU A 134 -2.39 2.54 -7.36
N ALA A 135 -3.46 2.23 -8.07
CA ALA A 135 -3.65 0.93 -8.67
C ALA A 135 -4.12 1.09 -10.13
N ILE A 136 -3.35 0.55 -11.08
CA ILE A 136 -3.54 0.73 -12.52
C ILE A 136 -3.82 -0.61 -13.20
N CYS A 137 -4.85 -0.66 -14.05
CA CYS A 137 -5.32 -1.82 -14.78
C CYS A 137 -5.54 -3.04 -13.85
N ARG A 138 -4.79 -4.13 -14.04
CA ARG A 138 -4.75 -5.28 -13.13
C ARG A 138 -4.60 -4.88 -11.66
N GLY A 139 -3.80 -3.86 -11.36
CA GLY A 139 -3.65 -3.37 -9.99
C GLY A 139 -4.98 -2.92 -9.39
N ALA A 140 -5.83 -2.23 -10.16
CA ALA A 140 -7.15 -1.79 -9.72
C ALA A 140 -8.05 -2.99 -9.40
N GLN A 141 -7.97 -4.04 -10.22
CA GLN A 141 -8.68 -5.29 -10.00
C GLN A 141 -8.22 -5.99 -8.71
N ILE A 142 -6.90 -6.08 -8.45
CA ILE A 142 -6.35 -6.60 -7.19
C ILE A 142 -6.86 -5.79 -5.99
N LEU A 143 -6.84 -4.46 -6.09
CA LEU A 143 -7.33 -3.60 -5.01
C LEU A 143 -8.81 -3.82 -4.72
N ASN A 144 -9.63 -3.98 -5.76
CA ASN A 144 -11.05 -4.27 -5.64
C ASN A 144 -11.30 -5.61 -4.95
N VAL A 145 -10.68 -6.68 -5.45
CA VAL A 145 -10.82 -8.03 -4.92
C VAL A 145 -10.34 -8.12 -3.47
N ALA A 146 -9.19 -7.51 -3.16
CA ALA A 146 -8.64 -7.47 -1.80
C ALA A 146 -9.54 -6.72 -0.80
N ALA A 147 -10.39 -5.82 -1.29
CA ALA A 147 -11.37 -5.09 -0.50
C ALA A 147 -12.76 -5.74 -0.45
N GLY A 148 -12.94 -6.92 -1.08
CA GLY A 148 -14.19 -7.68 -1.07
C GLY A 148 -15.10 -7.49 -2.29
N GLY A 149 -14.58 -6.93 -3.38
CA GLY A 149 -15.27 -6.88 -4.68
C GLY A 149 -14.99 -8.13 -5.53
N SER A 150 -15.59 -8.20 -6.71
CA SER A 150 -15.43 -9.30 -7.69
C SER A 150 -15.08 -8.77 -9.08
N LEU A 151 -14.71 -9.68 -9.99
CA LEU A 151 -14.32 -9.39 -11.37
C LEU A 151 -15.18 -10.19 -12.34
N TYR A 152 -15.42 -9.63 -13.52
CA TYR A 152 -15.76 -10.42 -14.69
C TYR A 152 -14.51 -11.19 -15.11
N ALA A 153 -14.67 -12.49 -15.34
CA ALA A 153 -13.59 -13.32 -15.88
C ALA A 153 -13.24 -12.91 -17.32
N ASP A 154 -14.25 -12.45 -18.05
CA ASP A 154 -14.11 -11.82 -19.35
C ASP A 154 -15.30 -10.86 -19.57
N VAL A 155 -14.99 -9.61 -19.91
CA VAL A 155 -15.98 -8.53 -20.07
C VAL A 155 -16.77 -8.71 -21.36
N GLU A 156 -16.12 -9.10 -22.45
CA GLU A 156 -16.75 -9.23 -23.77
C GLU A 156 -17.86 -10.27 -23.76
N THR A 157 -17.64 -11.39 -23.07
CA THR A 157 -18.63 -12.46 -22.94
C THR A 157 -19.69 -12.21 -21.86
N ALA A 158 -19.34 -11.50 -20.78
CA ALA A 158 -20.23 -11.35 -19.62
C ALA A 158 -21.06 -10.06 -19.59
N VAL A 159 -20.61 -8.98 -20.24
CA VAL A 159 -21.28 -7.68 -20.22
C VAL A 159 -22.16 -7.51 -21.47
N PRO A 160 -23.48 -7.31 -21.33
CA PRO A 160 -24.35 -7.05 -22.47
C PRO A 160 -23.97 -5.75 -23.19
N ASN A 161 -23.83 -5.82 -24.52
CA ASN A 161 -23.38 -4.68 -25.35
C ASN A 161 -22.00 -4.15 -24.95
N ALA A 162 -21.10 -5.01 -24.47
CA ALA A 162 -19.74 -4.66 -24.15
C ALA A 162 -19.09 -3.87 -25.29
N VAL A 163 -18.45 -2.75 -24.96
CA VAL A 163 -17.53 -2.13 -25.91
C VAL A 163 -16.25 -2.96 -25.94
N PRO A 164 -15.46 -2.94 -27.03
CA PRO A 164 -14.15 -3.60 -27.00
C PRO A 164 -13.26 -2.92 -25.95
N HIS A 165 -12.87 -3.66 -24.90
CA HIS A 165 -11.90 -3.22 -23.89
C HIS A 165 -10.46 -3.71 -24.19
N ILE A 166 -10.32 -4.48 -25.26
CA ILE A 166 -9.04 -4.87 -25.82
C ILE A 166 -9.23 -5.09 -27.33
N ASP A 167 -8.28 -4.61 -28.12
CA ASP A 167 -8.23 -4.88 -29.56
C ASP A 167 -6.82 -5.33 -29.92
N TYR A 168 -6.65 -6.62 -30.18
CA TYR A 168 -5.34 -7.19 -30.52
C TYR A 168 -4.81 -6.73 -31.89
N HIS A 169 -5.67 -6.24 -32.79
CA HIS A 169 -5.25 -5.67 -34.08
C HIS A 169 -4.79 -4.22 -33.97
N ASN A 170 -5.29 -3.51 -32.96
CA ASN A 170 -4.98 -2.10 -32.72
C ASN A 170 -4.44 -1.89 -31.30
N TYR A 171 -3.61 -2.83 -30.81
CA TYR A 171 -3.21 -2.92 -29.40
C TYR A 171 -2.77 -1.58 -28.85
N ASP A 172 -1.61 -0.99 -29.16
CA ASP A 172 -1.17 0.22 -28.43
C ASP A 172 -2.04 1.50 -28.63
N ARG A 173 -2.96 1.52 -29.62
CA ARG A 173 -3.74 2.71 -29.99
C ARG A 173 -5.24 2.58 -29.73
N HIS A 174 -5.73 1.43 -29.26
CA HIS A 174 -7.15 1.27 -29.01
C HIS A 174 -7.65 2.26 -27.96
N ARG A 175 -8.85 2.79 -28.16
CA ARG A 175 -9.47 3.76 -27.26
C ARG A 175 -10.98 3.52 -27.17
N HIS A 176 -11.55 3.74 -25.98
CA HIS A 176 -13.00 3.88 -25.81
C HIS A 176 -13.34 5.09 -24.94
N GLY A 177 -14.61 5.50 -24.97
CA GLY A 177 -15.11 6.59 -24.16
C GLY A 177 -15.19 6.22 -22.68
N LEU A 178 -15.12 7.23 -21.82
CA LEU A 178 -15.48 7.19 -20.40
C LEU A 178 -16.44 8.31 -20.06
N HIS A 179 -17.47 7.98 -19.30
CA HIS A 179 -18.35 8.91 -18.60
C HIS A 179 -17.80 9.13 -17.20
N ILE A 180 -17.35 10.35 -16.89
CA ILE A 180 -16.78 10.73 -15.59
C ILE A 180 -17.89 11.27 -14.69
N HIS A 181 -18.00 10.73 -13.48
CA HIS A 181 -18.92 11.24 -12.46
C HIS A 181 -18.47 12.61 -11.95
N PRO A 182 -19.39 13.60 -11.86
CA PRO A 182 -19.07 14.90 -11.31
C PRO A 182 -18.63 14.80 -9.84
N GLU A 183 -17.90 15.80 -9.37
CA GLU A 183 -17.46 15.90 -7.97
C GLU A 183 -16.59 14.73 -7.47
N THR A 184 -15.95 14.03 -8.40
CA THR A 184 -14.93 13.02 -8.09
C THR A 184 -13.52 13.56 -8.35
N PRO A 185 -12.49 12.98 -7.73
CA PRO A 185 -11.10 13.35 -8.03
C PRO A 185 -10.77 13.29 -9.53
N LEU A 186 -11.28 12.27 -10.23
CA LEU A 186 -11.07 12.10 -11.67
C LEU A 186 -11.64 13.27 -12.47
N HIS A 187 -12.83 13.76 -12.11
CA HIS A 187 -13.45 14.92 -12.74
C HIS A 187 -12.57 16.16 -12.61
N ASP A 188 -11.96 16.39 -11.44
CA ASP A 188 -11.05 17.52 -11.24
C ASP A 188 -9.72 17.33 -11.98
N TRP A 189 -9.18 16.11 -11.99
CA TRP A 189 -7.95 15.78 -12.72
C TRP A 189 -8.08 16.07 -14.21
N PHE A 190 -9.22 15.74 -14.81
CA PHE A 190 -9.51 15.92 -16.23
C PHE A 190 -10.28 17.22 -16.51
N GLN A 191 -10.01 18.27 -15.73
CA GLN A 191 -10.49 19.65 -15.98
C GLN A 191 -12.02 19.76 -16.11
N ARG A 192 -12.75 19.01 -15.29
CA ARG A 192 -14.22 19.00 -15.23
C ARG A 192 -14.88 18.53 -16.54
N LYS A 193 -14.18 17.71 -17.34
CA LYS A 193 -14.77 17.01 -18.48
C LYS A 193 -15.67 15.88 -17.98
N SER A 194 -16.88 15.80 -18.50
CA SER A 194 -17.81 14.68 -18.24
C SER A 194 -17.52 13.47 -19.13
N HIS A 195 -16.83 13.67 -20.25
CA HIS A 195 -16.48 12.61 -21.20
C HIS A 195 -15.03 12.75 -21.65
N ILE A 196 -14.29 11.65 -21.66
CA ILE A 196 -12.94 11.55 -22.21
C ILE A 196 -12.80 10.25 -23.01
N SER A 197 -11.80 10.19 -23.88
CA SER A 197 -11.38 8.96 -24.56
C SER A 197 -10.11 8.44 -23.89
N VAL A 198 -10.06 7.15 -23.54
CA VAL A 198 -8.94 6.52 -22.82
C VAL A 198 -8.44 5.28 -23.54
N ASN A 199 -7.19 4.90 -23.27
CA ASN A 199 -6.64 3.62 -23.73
C ASN A 199 -7.22 2.43 -22.95
N SER A 200 -7.25 1.27 -23.59
CA SER A 200 -7.90 0.10 -23.00
C SER A 200 -7.28 -1.21 -23.47
N TYR A 201 -6.71 -1.94 -22.51
CA TYR A 201 -6.01 -3.21 -22.68
C TYR A 201 -6.36 -4.18 -21.55
N HIS A 202 -7.64 -4.55 -21.47
CA HIS A 202 -8.07 -5.50 -20.48
C HIS A 202 -9.29 -6.27 -20.96
N HIS A 203 -9.29 -7.57 -20.71
CA HIS A 203 -10.47 -8.41 -20.93
C HIS A 203 -11.16 -8.74 -19.60
N GLN A 204 -10.42 -8.81 -18.49
CA GLN A 204 -11.01 -8.78 -17.14
C GLN A 204 -11.45 -7.35 -16.76
N GLY A 205 -12.48 -7.24 -15.91
CA GLY A 205 -13.01 -5.96 -15.45
C GLY A 205 -13.73 -6.07 -14.11
N ILE A 206 -14.06 -4.94 -13.49
CA ILE A 206 -14.77 -4.91 -12.22
C ILE A 206 -16.22 -5.37 -12.40
N HIS A 207 -16.63 -6.46 -11.74
CA HIS A 207 -18.04 -6.90 -11.70
C HIS A 207 -18.76 -6.26 -10.51
N HIS A 208 -18.40 -6.62 -9.28
CA HIS A 208 -18.85 -5.91 -8.10
C HIS A 208 -17.73 -5.04 -7.54
N LEU A 209 -17.95 -3.73 -7.57
CA LEU A 209 -17.09 -2.79 -6.88
C LEU A 209 -17.22 -3.00 -5.37
N ALA A 210 -16.10 -3.15 -4.68
CA ALA A 210 -16.08 -3.41 -3.24
C ALA A 210 -16.84 -2.30 -2.48
N PRO A 211 -17.63 -2.62 -1.44
CA PRO A 211 -18.50 -1.65 -0.74
C PRO A 211 -17.77 -0.42 -0.16
N ARG A 212 -16.45 -0.53 0.06
CA ARG A 212 -15.61 0.57 0.55
C ARG A 212 -15.39 1.67 -0.50
N PHE A 213 -15.50 1.35 -1.79
CA PHE A 213 -15.13 2.25 -2.87
C PHE A 213 -16.35 2.92 -3.50
N SER A 214 -16.11 4.07 -4.12
CA SER A 214 -17.07 4.77 -4.96
C SER A 214 -16.51 4.87 -6.38
N SER A 215 -17.34 4.63 -7.39
CA SER A 215 -16.96 4.80 -8.80
C SER A 215 -16.69 6.28 -9.11
N MET A 216 -15.72 6.53 -10.00
CA MET A 216 -15.40 7.83 -10.59
C MET A 216 -15.71 7.90 -12.07
N ALA A 217 -15.77 6.77 -12.78
CA ALA A 217 -16.16 6.72 -14.18
C ALA A 217 -16.66 5.33 -14.60
N HIS A 218 -17.46 5.31 -15.65
CA HIS A 218 -17.85 4.09 -16.36
C HIS A 218 -17.63 4.23 -17.87
N SER A 219 -17.37 3.13 -18.55
CA SER A 219 -17.48 3.01 -20.01
C SER A 219 -18.96 3.00 -20.46
N PRO A 220 -19.25 3.13 -21.77
CA PRO A 220 -20.62 3.20 -22.28
C PRO A 220 -21.48 1.96 -22.00
N ASP A 221 -20.86 0.80 -21.80
CA ASP A 221 -21.49 -0.46 -21.42
C ASP A 221 -21.71 -0.61 -19.90
N GLY A 222 -21.32 0.40 -19.12
CA GLY A 222 -21.52 0.46 -17.67
C GLY A 222 -20.40 -0.16 -16.84
N LEU A 223 -19.32 -0.68 -17.44
CA LEU A 223 -18.19 -1.21 -16.68
C LEU A 223 -17.50 -0.11 -15.85
N CYS A 224 -17.17 -0.41 -14.59
CA CYS A 224 -16.47 0.53 -13.71
C CYS A 224 -14.99 0.64 -14.10
N GLU A 225 -14.59 1.85 -14.49
CA GLU A 225 -13.29 2.14 -15.09
C GLU A 225 -12.36 2.95 -14.18
N ALA A 226 -12.93 3.56 -13.16
CA ALA A 226 -12.16 4.26 -12.14
C ALA A 226 -12.93 4.28 -10.82
N PHE A 227 -12.23 4.14 -9.69
CA PHE A 227 -12.84 4.19 -8.36
C PHE A 227 -11.87 4.70 -7.31
N TYR A 228 -12.42 5.11 -6.16
CA TYR A 228 -11.63 5.62 -5.04
C TYR A 228 -12.30 5.37 -3.68
N ASP A 229 -11.52 5.37 -2.61
CA ASP A 229 -12.06 5.36 -1.23
C ASP A 229 -12.48 6.78 -0.83
N LYS A 230 -13.74 7.13 -1.07
CA LYS A 230 -14.29 8.48 -0.79
C LYS A 230 -14.05 8.92 0.65
N SER A 231 -14.14 8.00 1.62
CA SER A 231 -13.95 8.29 3.05
C SER A 231 -12.48 8.57 3.42
N GLN A 232 -11.54 8.04 2.62
CA GLN A 232 -10.10 8.15 2.83
C GLN A 232 -9.41 8.91 1.68
N TYR A 233 -10.11 9.77 0.95
CA TYR A 233 -9.50 10.57 -0.09
C TYR A 233 -9.13 11.97 0.43
N SER A 234 -7.86 12.17 0.75
CA SER A 234 -7.31 13.46 1.10
C SER A 234 -5.78 13.44 0.97
N PRO A 235 -5.24 13.74 -0.22
CA PRO A 235 -3.80 13.75 -0.45
C PRO A 235 -3.03 14.64 0.53
N SER A 236 -3.60 15.80 0.89
CA SER A 236 -3.01 16.73 1.87
C SER A 236 -2.88 16.16 3.29
N THR A 237 -3.64 15.12 3.61
CA THR A 237 -3.56 14.43 4.92
C THR A 237 -2.93 13.04 4.80
N GLY A 238 -2.33 12.71 3.66
CA GLY A 238 -1.65 11.43 3.45
C GLY A 238 -2.58 10.24 3.25
N ARG A 239 -3.79 10.49 2.75
CA ARG A 239 -4.81 9.46 2.49
C ARG A 239 -5.16 9.44 1.01
N PHE A 240 -4.95 8.30 0.36
CA PHE A 240 -5.17 8.14 -1.07
C PHE A 240 -5.31 6.66 -1.41
N ARG A 241 -6.43 6.26 -2.02
CA ARG A 241 -6.67 4.91 -2.52
C ARG A 241 -7.49 5.03 -3.78
N VAL A 242 -6.87 4.75 -4.92
CA VAL A 242 -7.46 4.94 -6.24
C VAL A 242 -7.14 3.74 -7.12
N GLY A 243 -8.15 3.23 -7.82
CA GLY A 243 -8.03 2.28 -8.91
C GLY A 243 -8.45 2.93 -10.24
N LEU A 244 -7.65 2.74 -11.28
CA LEU A 244 -7.95 3.12 -12.67
C LEU A 244 -7.75 1.89 -13.55
N GLN A 245 -8.71 1.56 -14.40
CA GLN A 245 -8.64 0.40 -15.27
C GLN A 245 -7.86 0.72 -16.57
N PHE A 246 -7.97 1.95 -17.07
CA PHE A 246 -7.14 2.50 -18.14
C PHE A 246 -5.72 2.90 -17.65
N HIS A 247 -4.86 3.28 -18.60
CA HIS A 247 -3.43 3.55 -18.40
C HIS A 247 -3.05 5.01 -18.68
N PRO A 248 -3.29 5.94 -17.74
CA PRO A 248 -2.95 7.34 -17.94
C PRO A 248 -1.46 7.58 -18.20
N GLU A 249 -0.57 6.69 -17.72
CA GLU A 249 0.87 6.76 -17.96
C GLU A 249 1.26 6.48 -19.42
N ARG A 250 0.36 5.88 -20.20
CA ARG A 250 0.55 5.55 -21.63
C ARG A 250 -0.26 6.45 -22.57
N MET A 251 -1.02 7.40 -22.04
CA MET A 251 -1.80 8.33 -22.86
C MET A 251 -0.93 9.54 -23.25
N GLN A 252 0.13 9.26 -23.99
CA GLN A 252 1.13 10.24 -24.43
C GLN A 252 1.60 9.96 -25.86
N ASP A 253 2.16 10.99 -26.50
CA ASP A 253 2.74 10.89 -27.84
C ASP A 253 3.94 9.93 -27.85
N GLU A 254 3.73 8.74 -28.41
CA GLU A 254 4.74 7.69 -28.56
C GLU A 254 5.94 8.13 -29.38
N GLN A 255 5.76 8.99 -30.40
CA GLN A 255 6.86 9.44 -31.25
C GLN A 255 7.81 10.34 -30.47
N ARG A 256 7.28 11.15 -29.55
CA ARG A 256 8.11 11.93 -28.62
C ARG A 256 8.86 11.06 -27.64
N ALA A 257 8.20 10.01 -27.12
CA ALA A 257 8.84 9.07 -26.21
C ALA A 257 10.03 8.33 -26.87
N LEU A 258 9.88 7.93 -28.14
CA LEU A 258 10.97 7.29 -28.90
C LEU A 258 12.16 8.21 -29.22
N GLN A 259 11.97 9.53 -29.10
CA GLN A 259 12.98 10.55 -29.38
C GLN A 259 13.57 11.16 -28.10
N ASP A 260 13.30 10.57 -26.92
CA ASP A 260 13.70 11.09 -25.60
C ASP A 260 13.26 12.56 -25.37
N LEU A 261 12.16 12.98 -26.01
CA LEU A 261 11.59 14.32 -25.83
C LEU A 261 10.68 14.35 -24.60
N PRO A 262 10.48 15.53 -23.98
CA PRO A 262 9.49 15.67 -22.90
C PRO A 262 8.12 15.12 -23.34
N PRO A 263 7.48 14.32 -22.48
CA PRO A 263 6.25 13.63 -22.83
C PRO A 263 5.14 14.64 -23.10
N LEU A 264 4.38 14.42 -24.15
CA LEU A 264 3.18 15.18 -24.47
C LEU A 264 1.98 14.28 -24.23
N TYR A 265 1.26 14.50 -23.14
CA TYR A 265 0.08 13.71 -22.78
C TYR A 265 -1.15 14.15 -23.59
N GLU A 266 -2.00 13.18 -23.93
CA GLU A 266 -3.30 13.41 -24.60
C GLU A 266 -4.19 14.35 -23.77
N TYR A 267 -4.12 14.23 -22.44
CA TYR A 267 -4.80 15.11 -21.49
C TYR A 267 -3.83 15.60 -20.43
N PRO A 268 -3.93 16.87 -19.98
CA PRO A 268 -3.21 17.34 -18.80
C PRO A 268 -3.52 16.54 -17.52
N GLY A 269 -4.66 15.85 -17.49
CA GLY A 269 -5.10 15.02 -16.37
C GLY A 269 -4.30 13.72 -16.18
N CYS A 270 -3.56 13.26 -17.19
CA CYS A 270 -2.87 11.97 -17.15
C CYS A 270 -1.81 11.86 -16.05
N THR A 271 -1.15 12.97 -15.68
CA THR A 271 -0.13 12.97 -14.60
C THR A 271 -0.71 13.11 -13.20
N ARG A 272 -1.95 13.61 -13.09
CA ARG A 272 -2.59 13.97 -11.80
C ARG A 272 -2.75 12.80 -10.81
N PRO A 273 -3.07 11.56 -11.22
CA PRO A 273 -3.12 10.44 -10.29
C PRO A 273 -1.78 10.24 -9.56
N TYR A 274 -0.65 10.34 -10.27
CA TYR A 274 0.69 10.20 -9.70
C TYR A 274 1.05 11.38 -8.79
N GLU A 275 0.76 12.61 -9.22
CA GLU A 275 0.98 13.81 -8.41
C GLU A 275 0.23 13.72 -7.06
N HIS A 276 -1.06 13.37 -7.10
CA HIS A 276 -1.87 13.26 -5.89
C HIS A 276 -1.45 12.07 -5.02
N PHE A 277 -1.11 10.94 -5.64
CA PHE A 277 -0.59 9.77 -4.95
C PHE A 277 0.72 10.07 -4.22
N VAL A 278 1.70 10.66 -4.89
CA VAL A 278 3.01 10.96 -4.31
C VAL A 278 2.91 12.06 -3.25
N LYS A 279 2.03 13.04 -3.43
CA LYS A 279 1.69 14.00 -2.37
C LYS A 279 1.19 13.28 -1.11
N ALA A 280 0.27 12.34 -1.27
CA ALA A 280 -0.25 11.54 -0.15
C ALA A 280 0.85 10.70 0.51
N ALA A 281 1.68 10.01 -0.29
CA ALA A 281 2.79 9.20 0.20
C ALA A 281 3.81 10.05 0.97
N SER A 282 4.10 11.27 0.51
CA SER A 282 5.02 12.20 1.16
C SER A 282 4.51 12.66 2.52
N VAL A 283 3.22 13.03 2.60
CA VAL A 283 2.57 13.40 3.88
C VAL A 283 2.53 12.21 4.83
N PHE A 284 2.22 11.02 4.31
CA PHE A 284 2.23 9.78 5.09
C PHE A 284 3.63 9.48 5.66
N ALA A 285 4.67 9.60 4.84
CA ALA A 285 6.06 9.43 5.26
C ALA A 285 6.46 10.41 6.36
N ALA A 286 6.11 11.69 6.21
CA ALA A 286 6.37 12.71 7.21
C ALA A 286 5.70 12.39 8.56
N LYS A 287 4.43 11.94 8.53
CA LYS A 287 3.70 11.50 9.74
C LYS A 287 4.40 10.31 10.42
N LYS A 288 4.79 9.29 9.65
CA LYS A 288 5.49 8.11 10.19
C LYS A 288 6.85 8.43 10.78
N ARG A 289 7.62 9.33 10.14
CA ARG A 289 8.88 9.84 10.70
C ARG A 289 8.65 10.56 12.03
N ARG A 290 7.64 11.44 12.11
CA ARG A 290 7.28 12.14 13.34
C ARG A 290 6.87 11.18 14.46
N GLU A 291 6.03 10.19 14.15
CA GLU A 291 5.64 9.14 15.10
C GLU A 291 6.86 8.37 15.64
N ARG A 292 7.79 7.99 14.75
CA ARG A 292 9.02 7.28 15.13
C ARG A 292 9.94 8.15 16.00
N PHE A 293 10.11 9.42 15.65
CA PHE A 293 10.89 10.38 16.42
C PHE A 293 10.32 10.57 17.83
N LEU A 294 9.00 10.77 17.95
CA LEU A 294 8.33 10.89 19.24
C LEU A 294 8.50 9.63 20.08
N ARG A 295 8.30 8.44 19.51
CA ARG A 295 8.51 7.15 20.21
C ARG A 295 9.95 7.00 20.71
N SER A 296 10.95 7.39 19.91
CA SER A 296 12.36 7.36 20.31
C SER A 296 12.60 8.30 21.50
N ARG A 297 12.10 9.54 21.44
CA ARG A 297 12.26 10.51 22.53
C ARG A 297 11.57 10.08 23.83
N PHE A 298 10.37 9.49 23.75
CA PHE A 298 9.70 8.92 24.91
C PHE A 298 10.50 7.76 25.52
N ARG A 299 11.09 6.88 24.70
CA ARG A 299 12.03 5.85 25.18
C ARG A 299 13.24 6.45 25.88
N THR A 300 13.88 7.46 25.30
CA THR A 300 15.03 8.14 25.93
C THR A 300 14.66 8.81 27.24
N ILE A 301 13.51 9.50 27.32
CA ILE A 301 13.02 10.11 28.56
C ILE A 301 12.74 9.05 29.61
N SER A 302 12.09 7.94 29.23
CA SER A 302 11.83 6.81 30.14
C SER A 302 13.14 6.23 30.69
N LEU A 303 14.11 5.96 29.81
CA LEU A 303 15.42 5.41 30.20
C LEU A 303 16.19 6.38 31.11
N ALA A 304 16.21 7.68 30.79
CA ALA A 304 16.85 8.69 31.62
C ALA A 304 16.17 8.85 32.99
N ARG A 305 14.85 8.65 33.08
CA ARG A 305 14.10 8.65 34.35
C ARG A 305 14.43 7.42 35.19
N VAL A 306 14.53 6.24 34.57
CA VAL A 306 14.98 5.00 35.23
C VAL A 306 16.41 5.17 35.74
N LEU A 307 17.34 5.65 34.91
CA LEU A 307 18.73 5.89 35.31
C LEU A 307 18.86 6.96 36.40
N ARG A 308 18.05 8.03 36.38
CA ARG A 308 18.01 9.01 37.48
C ARG A 308 17.51 8.42 38.79
N LEU A 309 16.55 7.50 38.74
CA LEU A 309 16.11 6.76 39.93
C LEU A 309 17.20 5.80 40.43
N SER A 310 18.00 5.22 39.52
CA SER A 310 19.13 4.34 39.87
C SER A 310 20.38 5.07 40.37
N LEU A 311 20.56 6.35 40.04
CA LEU A 311 21.70 7.18 40.47
C LEU A 311 21.45 7.94 41.78
N VAL A 312 20.30 7.74 42.42
CA VAL A 312 20.14 8.10 43.83
C VAL A 312 20.89 7.06 44.64
N THR A 313 22.14 7.35 44.98
CA THR A 313 22.91 6.56 45.94
C THR A 313 22.11 6.46 47.24
N PRO A 314 21.86 5.25 47.78
CA PRO A 314 21.32 5.14 49.11
C PRO A 314 22.43 5.61 50.07
N SER A 315 22.22 6.76 50.70
CA SER A 315 22.89 7.02 51.98
C SER A 315 22.47 5.90 52.95
N PRO A 316 23.35 5.35 53.80
CA PRO A 316 23.05 4.19 54.64
C PRO A 316 21.93 4.37 55.69
N ALA A 317 21.14 5.45 55.63
CA ALA A 317 20.17 5.81 56.67
C ALA A 317 18.76 6.16 56.18
N SER A 318 18.36 5.86 54.94
CA SER A 318 16.96 6.12 54.51
C SER A 318 16.30 4.93 53.82
N LYS A 319 15.51 4.15 54.58
CA LYS A 319 14.40 3.36 54.02
C LYS A 319 13.41 4.34 53.40
N ARG A 320 13.39 4.47 52.07
CA ARG A 320 12.28 5.14 51.37
C ARG A 320 11.26 4.10 50.95
N MET A 321 10.06 4.20 51.53
CA MET A 321 8.85 3.56 51.03
C MET A 321 8.49 4.20 49.69
N TYR A 322 8.45 3.41 48.62
CA TYR A 322 7.86 3.84 47.36
C TYR A 322 6.35 3.71 47.43
N SER A 323 5.63 4.70 46.91
CA SER A 323 4.17 4.64 46.86
C SER A 323 3.72 3.66 45.78
N ASN A 324 2.53 3.06 45.93
CA ASN A 324 1.95 2.15 44.93
C ASN A 324 1.76 2.79 43.54
N GLU A 325 1.71 4.13 43.44
CA GLU A 325 1.66 4.82 42.15
C GLU A 325 2.99 4.80 41.39
N ASP A 326 4.11 4.87 42.11
CA ASP A 326 5.45 4.88 41.51
C ASP A 326 5.78 3.53 40.88
N VAL A 327 5.39 2.43 41.54
CA VAL A 327 5.55 1.06 41.05
C VAL A 327 4.65 0.80 39.84
N LYS A 328 3.39 1.28 39.87
CA LYS A 328 2.46 1.17 38.73
C LYS A 328 2.97 1.89 37.47
N ARG A 329 3.67 3.02 37.61
CA ARG A 329 4.27 3.76 36.48
C ARG A 329 5.44 3.04 35.82
N ILE A 330 6.23 2.30 36.60
CA ILE A 330 7.38 1.54 36.08
C ILE A 330 6.89 0.35 35.25
N VAL A 331 5.87 -0.37 35.71
CA VAL A 331 5.29 -1.54 35.01
C VAL A 331 4.60 -1.13 33.69
N TRP A 332 3.96 0.04 33.62
CA TRP A 332 3.35 0.55 32.38
C TRP A 332 4.35 0.96 31.29
N SER A 333 5.64 1.08 31.61
CA SER A 333 6.66 1.54 30.66
C SER A 333 7.23 0.44 29.74
N GLY A 334 6.84 -0.83 29.95
CA GLY A 334 7.24 -1.95 29.09
C GLY A 334 8.77 -2.16 29.00
N ALA A 335 9.52 -1.66 29.97
CA ALA A 335 10.97 -1.76 29.99
C ALA A 335 11.40 -3.12 30.56
N THR A 336 11.54 -4.12 29.69
CA THR A 336 12.39 -5.29 29.98
C THR A 336 13.85 -4.84 29.83
N VAL A 337 14.53 -4.66 30.97
CA VAL A 337 15.97 -4.38 31.00
C VAL A 337 16.71 -5.71 30.89
N HIS A 338 17.23 -6.02 29.70
CA HIS A 338 18.25 -7.06 29.54
C HIS A 338 19.63 -6.41 29.66
N GLY A 339 20.39 -6.78 30.70
CA GLY A 339 21.80 -6.41 30.83
C GLY A 339 22.21 -5.76 32.15
N ALA A 340 21.83 -6.37 33.27
CA ALA A 340 22.57 -6.37 34.54
C ALA A 340 21.92 -7.48 35.38
N ASN A 341 22.71 -8.34 36.03
CA ASN A 341 22.23 -9.52 36.76
C ASN A 341 21.22 -9.17 37.86
N PHE A 342 19.93 -9.15 37.53
CA PHE A 342 18.81 -9.16 38.48
C PHE A 342 17.75 -10.11 37.93
N VAL A 343 17.71 -11.32 38.50
CA VAL A 343 16.65 -12.30 38.23
C VAL A 343 15.52 -12.02 39.21
N PHE A 344 14.37 -11.54 38.72
CA PHE A 344 13.13 -11.54 39.50
C PHE A 344 12.40 -12.86 39.23
N GLN A 345 12.26 -13.70 40.27
CA GLN A 345 11.48 -14.92 40.22
C GLN A 345 10.09 -14.63 40.80
N LEU A 346 9.05 -14.68 39.95
CA LEU A 346 7.65 -14.60 40.37
C LEU A 346 7.22 -15.96 40.92
N LEU A 347 7.18 -16.11 42.25
CA LEU A 347 6.52 -17.25 42.90
C LEU A 347 5.03 -16.92 43.07
N ASN A 348 4.20 -17.44 42.17
CA ASN A 348 2.76 -17.55 42.40
C ASN A 348 2.52 -18.82 43.22
N ASN A 349 2.15 -18.65 44.49
CA ASN A 349 1.64 -19.74 45.31
C ASN A 349 0.38 -19.26 46.01
N THR A 350 -0.79 -19.70 45.53
CA THR A 350 -1.83 -20.37 46.34
C THR A 350 -3.14 -20.50 45.54
N ASN A 351 -3.63 -21.74 45.48
CA ASN A 351 -5.04 -22.07 45.32
C ASN A 351 -5.84 -21.44 46.46
N THR A 352 -6.93 -20.72 46.17
CA THR A 352 -8.21 -20.83 46.89
C THR A 352 -9.29 -19.98 46.21
N SER A 353 -10.46 -20.59 46.05
CA SER A 353 -11.73 -19.97 45.70
C SER A 353 -12.35 -19.24 46.90
N VAL A 354 -13.19 -18.25 46.62
CA VAL A 354 -14.54 -17.97 47.19
C VAL A 354 -14.82 -16.46 47.24
N ASP A 355 -16.05 -16.16 46.83
CA ASP A 355 -16.84 -14.95 46.90
C ASP A 355 -16.72 -14.06 48.14
N SER A 356 -17.22 -12.83 47.94
CA SER A 356 -17.79 -11.85 48.87
C SER A 356 -17.02 -10.53 49.02
N MET A 357 -17.81 -9.47 48.89
CA MET A 357 -17.45 -8.06 49.01
C MET A 357 -16.79 -7.75 50.36
N ASN A 358 -15.70 -6.99 50.35
CA ASN A 358 -15.68 -5.65 50.94
C ASN A 358 -14.36 -4.93 50.65
N ASP A 359 -14.49 -3.62 50.45
CA ASP A 359 -13.37 -2.68 50.48
C ASP A 359 -12.53 -2.85 51.75
N SER A 360 -11.24 -2.55 51.63
CA SER A 360 -10.22 -2.38 52.70
C SER A 360 -9.48 -3.62 53.23
N VAL A 361 -8.58 -4.22 52.44
CA VAL A 361 -7.29 -4.75 52.95
C VAL A 361 -6.20 -4.60 51.89
N HIS A 362 -5.16 -3.83 52.21
CA HIS A 362 -3.93 -3.69 51.42
C HIS A 362 -3.01 -4.91 51.63
N PRO A 363 -2.56 -5.63 50.60
CA PRO A 363 -1.43 -6.53 50.74
C PRO A 363 -0.14 -5.69 50.65
N ASN A 364 0.57 -5.57 51.78
CA ASN A 364 1.94 -5.07 51.81
C ASN A 364 2.82 -6.04 51.03
N LEU A 365 3.35 -5.63 49.88
CA LEU A 365 4.37 -6.37 49.16
C LEU A 365 5.70 -6.17 49.92
N TYR A 366 6.17 -7.21 50.62
CA TYR A 366 7.52 -7.23 51.16
C TYR A 366 8.49 -7.68 50.07
N VAL A 367 9.52 -6.88 49.83
CA VAL A 367 10.66 -7.22 48.98
C VAL A 367 11.85 -7.40 49.90
N ASP A 368 12.20 -8.65 50.20
CA ASP A 368 13.45 -8.97 50.88
C ASP A 368 14.59 -8.99 49.87
N LEU A 369 15.59 -8.14 50.10
CA LEU A 369 16.87 -8.16 49.41
C LEU A 369 17.75 -9.20 50.11
N ILE A 370 17.74 -10.43 49.61
CA ILE A 370 18.73 -11.43 50.02
C ILE A 370 20.02 -11.13 49.25
N THR A 371 21.04 -10.66 49.98
CA THR A 371 22.43 -10.64 49.52
C THR A 371 23.08 -11.97 49.89
N GLU A 372 23.49 -12.76 48.91
CA GLU A 372 24.47 -13.84 49.12
C GLU A 372 25.69 -13.64 48.20
N GLN A 373 26.84 -14.07 48.75
CA GLN A 373 28.22 -13.74 48.39
C GLN A 373 28.70 -14.24 47.04
#